data_AF-A0A1P8FJG0-F1
#
_entry.id   AF-A0A1P8FJG0-F1
#
_cell.length_a   1.000
_cell.length_b   1.000
_cell.length_c   1.000
_cell.angle_alpha   90.00
_cell.angle_beta   90.00
_cell.angle_gamma   90.00
#
_symmetry.space_group_name_H-M   'P 1'
#
loop_
_entity.id
_entity.type
_entity.pdbx_description
1 polymer ?
#
loop_
_entity_poly.entity_id
_entity_poly.type
_entity_poly.pdbx_seq_one_letter_code
_entity_poly.pdbx_strand_id
1 'polypeptide(L)'
;MRVAQVIGFAVILLPHAIDSHAQRTPAPLELKESAASVPWARYPGWTRNTWDAYNDLARRDRTPPPAKSSLARDASIAGNPEKGRELAFSRTRGGGCVACHVMGSATPETPGDVGPDLSTIGAAQRSDAYLFDYIDDPRRLNPATVMPPWGAHALYSADEIRDMVAFLRTLTSPAALRGPLEDPQRRRKPVEDRDALDPFVNPGIERVPAGEALFVAPGPNGEACIACHAAPRKAFAEWAATLPRWEPRLGKVLGVEEFVFRHARATTGARYAMGGEENVNLSVYLHFLANGRPIRVDTSSAPAREAMRAGESLYRTKIGQLNFSCSDCHDAGKGANKWIRGQYLGESRGQLDHYPAWRTSRNEIWDIRKRFQWCNLQVRANDLPPDAPEYGALELFLKAQSQGLPLAAPNIRH
;
A
#
# COMPACT_ATOMS: atom_id res chain seq x y z
N MET A 1 25.09 22.46 78.91
CA MET A 1 24.68 21.06 78.60
C MET A 1 24.22 21.01 77.16
N ARG A 2 24.96 20.28 76.30
CA ARG A 2 24.69 20.17 74.87
C ARG A 2 23.52 19.21 74.63
N VAL A 3 22.50 19.64 73.90
CA VAL A 3 21.39 18.81 73.43
C VAL A 3 21.77 18.29 72.05
N ALA A 4 21.91 16.97 71.93
CA ALA A 4 22.24 16.28 70.69
C ALA A 4 20.96 16.06 69.85
N GLN A 5 20.96 16.56 68.61
CA GLN A 5 19.96 16.21 67.59
C GLN A 5 20.33 14.84 66.98
N VAL A 6 19.43 13.87 67.11
CA VAL A 6 19.49 12.59 66.39
C VAL A 6 18.63 12.73 65.13
N ILE A 7 19.28 12.76 63.97
CA ILE A 7 18.62 12.70 62.66
C ILE A 7 18.51 11.21 62.27
N GLY A 8 17.29 10.67 62.29
CA GLY A 8 16.99 9.33 61.81
C GLY A 8 16.93 9.30 60.28
N PHE A 9 17.82 8.55 59.64
CA PHE A 9 17.74 8.24 58.21
C PHE A 9 16.71 7.12 57.99
N ALA A 10 15.60 7.45 57.34
CA ALA A 10 14.66 6.46 56.81
C ALA A 10 15.21 5.94 55.46
N VAL A 11 15.67 4.70 55.44
CA VAL A 11 16.03 3.98 54.21
C VAL A 11 14.73 3.52 53.54
N ILE A 12 14.31 4.25 52.50
CA ILE A 12 13.21 3.82 51.63
C ILE A 12 13.78 2.76 50.68
N LEU A 13 13.49 1.49 50.95
CA LEU A 13 13.74 0.38 50.03
C LEU A 13 12.76 0.49 48.87
N LEU A 14 13.21 0.99 47.73
CA LEU A 14 12.49 0.90 46.46
C LEU A 14 12.50 -0.57 45.99
N PRO A 15 11.35 -1.15 45.62
CA PRO A 15 11.32 -2.50 45.09
C PRO A 15 12.04 -2.51 43.75
N HIS A 16 13.08 -3.35 43.66
CA HIS A 16 13.78 -3.59 42.40
C HIS A 16 12.79 -4.14 41.38
N ALA A 17 12.66 -3.43 40.26
CA ALA A 17 12.00 -3.95 39.08
C ALA A 17 12.72 -5.23 38.66
N ILE A 18 12.01 -6.36 38.72
CA ILE A 18 12.50 -7.63 38.22
C ILE A 18 12.41 -7.54 36.70
N ASP A 19 13.53 -7.24 36.06
CA ASP A 19 13.71 -7.33 34.62
C ASP A 19 13.63 -8.81 34.20
N SER A 20 12.42 -9.29 33.93
CA SER A 20 12.20 -10.66 33.44
C SER A 20 12.24 -10.72 31.91
N HIS A 21 13.33 -10.25 31.30
CA HIS A 21 13.68 -10.61 29.93
C HIS A 21 14.53 -11.89 29.94
N ALA A 22 13.93 -13.00 30.37
CA ALA A 22 14.48 -14.32 30.09
C ALA A 22 14.59 -14.45 28.55
N GLN A 23 15.81 -14.60 28.04
CA GLN A 23 16.08 -14.84 26.62
C GLN A 23 15.37 -16.13 26.20
N ARG A 24 14.17 -15.99 25.63
CA ARG A 24 13.43 -17.11 25.05
C ARG A 24 14.21 -17.63 23.85
N THR A 25 14.36 -18.94 23.75
CA THR A 25 14.91 -19.60 22.55
C THR A 25 14.17 -19.11 21.31
N PRO A 26 14.87 -18.65 20.26
CA PRO A 26 14.23 -18.21 19.03
C PRO A 26 13.39 -19.34 18.41
N ALA A 27 12.23 -19.00 17.86
CA ALA A 27 11.39 -19.96 17.15
C ALA A 27 12.18 -20.61 15.99
N PRO A 28 12.10 -21.94 15.79
CA PRO A 28 12.67 -22.61 14.62
C PRO A 28 12.10 -22.02 13.33
N LEU A 29 12.95 -21.71 12.36
CA LEU A 29 12.56 -21.16 11.06
C LEU A 29 13.36 -21.83 9.94
N GLU A 30 12.71 -22.10 8.82
CA GLU A 30 13.36 -22.39 7.56
C GLU A 30 13.97 -21.10 6.99
N LEU A 31 15.27 -21.13 6.68
CA LEU A 31 16.05 -19.94 6.33
C LEU A 31 16.50 -19.90 4.87
N LYS A 32 16.43 -21.03 4.15
CA LYS A 32 17.06 -21.19 2.83
C LYS A 32 16.06 -21.03 1.69
N GLU A 33 14.89 -21.65 1.78
CA GLU A 33 13.89 -21.57 0.70
C GLU A 33 13.11 -20.23 0.73
N SER A 34 12.70 -19.80 -0.47
CA SER A 34 11.72 -18.73 -0.62
C SER A 34 10.37 -19.19 -0.07
N ALA A 35 9.70 -18.27 0.63
CA ALA A 35 8.35 -18.48 1.13
C ALA A 35 7.29 -18.28 0.04
N ALA A 36 7.68 -17.78 -1.13
CA ALA A 36 6.84 -17.66 -2.31
C ALA A 36 6.83 -18.96 -3.16
N SER A 37 5.94 -19.00 -4.15
CA SER A 37 6.05 -19.94 -5.26
C SER A 37 7.31 -19.62 -6.10
N VAL A 38 7.97 -20.67 -6.61
CA VAL A 38 9.19 -20.55 -7.43
C VAL A 38 9.03 -21.41 -8.70
N PRO A 39 9.15 -20.85 -9.92
CA PRO A 39 9.33 -19.42 -10.19
C PRO A 39 8.12 -18.60 -9.73
N TRP A 40 8.38 -17.36 -9.30
CA TRP A 40 7.31 -16.49 -8.83
C TRP A 40 6.36 -16.14 -9.97
N ALA A 41 5.09 -16.48 -9.78
CA ALA A 41 3.97 -16.00 -10.55
C ALA A 41 2.82 -15.71 -9.59
N ARG A 42 2.12 -14.59 -9.80
CA ARG A 42 1.01 -14.17 -8.94
C ARG A 42 -0.12 -15.20 -8.89
N TYR A 43 -0.46 -15.75 -10.06
CA TYR A 43 -1.39 -16.86 -10.21
C TYR A 43 -1.02 -17.69 -11.45
N PRO A 44 -1.48 -18.95 -11.52
CA PRO A 44 -1.23 -19.81 -12.67
C PRO A 44 -1.65 -19.14 -13.99
N GLY A 45 -0.77 -19.16 -14.99
CA GLY A 45 -1.05 -18.60 -16.32
C GLY A 45 -0.97 -17.07 -16.43
N TRP A 46 -0.50 -16.36 -15.41
CA TRP A 46 -0.30 -14.90 -15.50
C TRP A 46 0.76 -14.53 -16.54
N THR A 47 0.33 -13.92 -17.66
CA THR A 47 1.20 -13.33 -18.67
C THR A 47 1.60 -11.91 -18.23
N ARG A 48 2.90 -11.72 -17.98
CA ARG A 48 3.44 -10.45 -17.50
C ARG A 48 3.64 -9.52 -18.70
N ASN A 49 2.84 -8.47 -18.81
CA ASN A 49 3.37 -7.25 -19.43
C ASN A 49 4.53 -6.82 -18.53
N THR A 50 5.74 -6.73 -19.07
CA THR A 50 6.90 -6.31 -18.27
C THR A 50 7.13 -4.82 -18.44
N TRP A 51 7.40 -4.14 -17.33
CA TRP A 51 7.66 -2.70 -17.30
C TRP A 51 9.14 -2.44 -17.02
N ASP A 52 10.00 -3.24 -17.65
CA ASP A 52 11.44 -3.32 -17.33
C ASP A 52 12.21 -2.02 -17.64
N ALA A 53 11.64 -1.16 -18.47
CA ALA A 53 12.14 0.18 -18.75
C ALA A 53 11.87 1.19 -17.61
N TYR A 54 11.09 0.81 -16.60
CA TYR A 54 10.68 1.69 -15.51
C TYR A 54 11.09 1.11 -14.16
N ASN A 55 11.16 1.99 -13.16
CA ASN A 55 11.45 1.58 -11.81
C ASN A 55 10.43 0.56 -11.29
N ASP A 56 10.90 -0.41 -10.53
CA ASP A 56 10.10 -1.12 -9.55
C ASP A 56 10.69 -0.92 -8.16
N LEU A 57 10.16 -1.61 -7.14
CA LEU A 57 10.63 -1.43 -5.77
C LEU A 57 12.05 -1.98 -5.55
N ALA A 58 12.49 -2.94 -6.34
CA ALA A 58 13.83 -3.53 -6.27
C ALA A 58 14.85 -2.82 -7.19
N ARG A 59 14.40 -2.33 -8.36
CA ARG A 59 15.22 -1.69 -9.39
C ARG A 59 14.77 -0.25 -9.59
N ARG A 60 15.44 0.69 -8.90
CA ARG A 60 15.02 2.09 -8.75
C ARG A 60 15.80 3.08 -9.63
N ASP A 61 16.57 2.57 -10.57
CA ASP A 61 17.51 3.26 -11.46
C ASP A 61 17.14 3.12 -12.95
N ARG A 62 15.89 2.75 -13.25
CA ARG A 62 15.42 2.38 -14.59
C ARG A 62 14.62 3.48 -15.28
N THR A 63 13.74 4.16 -14.55
CA THR A 63 12.88 5.19 -15.13
C THR A 63 13.71 6.28 -15.82
N PRO A 64 13.50 6.56 -17.11
CA PRO A 64 14.26 7.57 -17.83
C PRO A 64 14.11 8.96 -17.18
N PRO A 65 15.21 9.74 -17.05
CA PRO A 65 15.13 11.10 -16.55
C PRO A 65 14.35 11.99 -17.55
N PRO A 66 13.77 13.11 -17.09
CA PRO A 66 13.07 14.02 -17.98
C PRO A 66 14.00 14.61 -19.03
N ALA A 67 13.65 14.45 -20.31
CA ALA A 67 14.34 15.09 -21.43
C ALA A 67 14.08 16.61 -21.42
N LYS A 68 14.83 17.38 -22.23
CA LYS A 68 14.50 18.80 -22.46
C LYS A 68 13.22 18.92 -23.31
N SER A 69 12.52 20.05 -23.20
CA SER A 69 11.37 20.35 -24.06
C SER A 69 11.77 20.32 -25.54
N SER A 70 10.88 19.77 -26.36
CA SER A 70 11.02 19.71 -27.82
C SER A 70 10.39 20.93 -28.53
N LEU A 71 9.69 21.80 -27.81
CA LEU A 71 8.98 22.95 -28.36
C LEU A 71 9.65 24.28 -27.96
N ALA A 72 9.62 25.25 -28.89
CA ALA A 72 9.91 26.64 -28.56
C ALA A 72 8.85 27.19 -27.61
N ARG A 73 9.22 28.10 -26.69
CA ARG A 73 8.34 28.58 -25.60
C ARG A 73 7.06 29.27 -26.10
N ASP A 74 7.14 29.92 -27.25
CA ASP A 74 6.10 30.68 -27.94
C ASP A 74 5.45 29.91 -29.09
N ALA A 75 5.80 28.63 -29.27
CA ALA A 75 5.20 27.79 -30.30
C ALA A 75 3.68 27.71 -30.11
N SER A 76 2.94 28.06 -31.16
CA SER A 76 1.50 27.79 -31.27
C SER A 76 1.27 26.34 -31.68
N ILE A 77 0.30 25.66 -31.06
CA ILE A 77 -0.06 24.30 -31.39
C ILE A 77 -1.38 24.26 -32.18
N ALA A 78 -1.34 23.61 -33.34
CA ALA A 78 -2.54 23.17 -34.04
C ALA A 78 -2.91 21.75 -33.57
N GLY A 79 -4.17 21.55 -33.20
CA GLY A 79 -4.71 20.27 -32.75
C GLY A 79 -6.24 20.26 -32.86
N ASN A 80 -6.85 19.09 -32.71
CA ASN A 80 -8.28 18.87 -32.77
C ASN A 80 -8.87 18.75 -31.34
N PRO A 81 -9.71 19.71 -30.89
CA PRO A 81 -10.23 19.73 -29.52
C PRO A 81 -11.21 18.58 -29.23
N GLU A 82 -11.96 18.09 -30.23
CA GLU A 82 -12.88 16.96 -30.05
C GLU A 82 -12.11 15.67 -29.75
N LYS A 83 -11.06 15.38 -30.52
CA LYS A 83 -10.14 14.25 -30.28
C LYS A 83 -9.43 14.42 -28.95
N GLY A 84 -8.96 15.62 -28.63
CA GLY A 84 -8.32 15.93 -27.36
C GLY A 84 -9.20 15.61 -26.16
N ARG A 85 -10.49 15.95 -26.24
CA ARG A 85 -11.49 15.62 -25.21
C ARG A 85 -11.68 14.11 -25.06
N GLU A 86 -11.81 13.38 -26.17
CA GLU A 86 -11.95 11.92 -26.14
C GLU A 86 -10.74 11.24 -25.49
N LEU A 87 -9.53 11.69 -25.83
CA LEU A 87 -8.29 11.19 -25.24
C LEU A 87 -8.19 11.53 -23.75
N ALA A 88 -8.52 12.76 -23.35
CA ALA A 88 -8.50 13.19 -21.96
C ALA A 88 -9.51 12.43 -21.08
N PHE A 89 -10.63 11.98 -21.67
CA PHE A 89 -11.69 11.28 -20.95
C PHE A 89 -11.54 9.75 -21.02
N SER A 90 -10.66 9.25 -21.90
CA SER A 90 -10.38 7.83 -22.07
C SER A 90 -9.75 7.22 -20.82
N ARG A 91 -10.10 5.96 -20.54
CA ARG A 91 -9.54 5.18 -19.43
C ARG A 91 -8.62 4.04 -19.90
N THR A 92 -8.40 3.90 -21.21
CA THR A 92 -7.78 2.70 -21.78
C THR A 92 -6.25 2.68 -21.66
N ARG A 93 -5.62 3.84 -21.43
CA ARG A 93 -4.15 3.98 -21.40
C ARG A 93 -3.60 4.26 -20.00
N GLY A 94 -4.10 3.58 -18.98
CA GLY A 94 -3.58 3.71 -17.61
C GLY A 94 -4.26 4.78 -16.76
N GLY A 95 -5.42 5.26 -17.20
CA GLY A 95 -6.17 6.35 -16.59
C GLY A 95 -6.41 7.47 -17.58
N GLY A 96 -7.39 8.32 -17.30
CA GLY A 96 -7.66 9.54 -18.07
C GLY A 96 -7.46 10.77 -17.19
N CYS A 97 -7.37 11.94 -17.79
CA CYS A 97 -7.25 13.22 -17.07
C CYS A 97 -8.38 13.38 -16.04
N VAL A 98 -9.59 12.94 -16.38
CA VAL A 98 -10.77 12.95 -15.50
C VAL A 98 -10.67 12.05 -14.27
N ALA A 99 -9.64 11.20 -14.18
CA ALA A 99 -9.34 10.46 -12.97
C ALA A 99 -8.87 11.36 -11.83
N CYS A 100 -8.20 12.47 -12.17
CA CYS A 100 -7.66 13.40 -11.19
C CYS A 100 -8.27 14.80 -11.29
N HIS A 101 -8.80 15.17 -12.46
CA HIS A 101 -9.22 16.53 -12.76
C HIS A 101 -10.72 16.62 -13.06
N VAL A 102 -11.32 17.74 -12.65
CA VAL A 102 -12.55 18.26 -13.27
C VAL A 102 -12.15 19.05 -14.52
N MET A 103 -12.91 18.95 -15.62
CA MET A 103 -12.52 19.44 -16.95
C MET A 103 -13.71 20.07 -17.72
N GLY A 104 -14.38 21.05 -17.11
CA GLY A 104 -15.46 21.83 -17.73
C GLY A 104 -16.83 21.15 -17.72
N SER A 105 -17.78 21.73 -18.44
CA SER A 105 -19.20 21.30 -18.44
C SER A 105 -19.43 19.89 -18.99
N ALA A 106 -18.52 19.39 -19.84
CA ALA A 106 -18.59 18.04 -20.40
C ALA A 106 -17.90 16.97 -19.52
N THR A 107 -17.46 17.32 -18.31
CA THR A 107 -16.79 16.37 -17.39
C THR A 107 -17.70 15.17 -17.14
N PRO A 108 -17.24 13.93 -17.40
CA PRO A 108 -18.02 12.73 -17.10
C PRO A 108 -18.26 12.60 -15.59
N GLU A 109 -19.35 11.93 -15.21
CA GLU A 109 -19.65 11.65 -13.81
C GLU A 109 -18.47 10.99 -13.08
N THR A 110 -18.43 11.20 -11.77
CA THR A 110 -17.36 10.74 -10.88
C THR A 110 -15.95 11.21 -11.30
N PRO A 111 -15.71 12.51 -11.53
CA PRO A 111 -14.34 13.00 -11.65
C PRO A 111 -13.61 12.88 -10.31
N GLY A 112 -12.29 12.87 -10.37
CA GLY A 112 -11.45 13.02 -9.19
C GLY A 112 -11.15 14.48 -8.85
N ASP A 113 -10.52 14.68 -7.71
CA ASP A 113 -10.06 15.99 -7.18
C ASP A 113 -8.63 15.93 -6.62
N VAL A 114 -7.87 14.88 -6.98
CA VAL A 114 -6.43 14.80 -6.69
C VAL A 114 -5.67 15.92 -7.40
N GLY A 115 -6.00 16.15 -8.67
CA GLY A 115 -5.47 17.23 -9.49
C GLY A 115 -6.32 18.50 -9.38
N PRO A 116 -5.77 19.67 -9.77
CA PRO A 116 -6.54 20.90 -9.82
C PRO A 116 -7.71 20.81 -10.80
N ASP A 117 -8.75 21.60 -10.56
CA ASP A 117 -9.82 21.83 -11.54
C ASP A 117 -9.24 22.55 -12.78
N LEU A 118 -9.45 21.95 -13.95
CA LEU A 118 -8.96 22.45 -15.23
C LEU A 118 -10.05 23.16 -16.05
N SER A 119 -11.26 23.34 -15.52
CA SER A 119 -12.41 23.90 -16.24
C SER A 119 -12.17 25.30 -16.82
N THR A 120 -11.25 26.06 -16.22
CA THR A 120 -10.90 27.43 -16.66
C THR A 120 -9.45 27.54 -17.15
N ILE A 121 -8.77 26.43 -17.45
CA ILE A 121 -7.34 26.46 -17.80
C ILE A 121 -7.07 27.24 -19.10
N GLY A 122 -8.00 27.24 -20.05
CA GLY A 122 -7.93 28.04 -21.27
C GLY A 122 -7.96 29.54 -21.00
N ALA A 123 -8.71 29.97 -19.97
CA ALA A 123 -8.77 31.37 -19.53
C ALA A 123 -7.49 31.82 -18.79
N ALA A 124 -6.68 30.90 -18.29
CA ALA A 124 -5.43 31.21 -17.60
C ALA A 124 -4.29 31.66 -18.53
N GLN A 125 -4.50 31.63 -19.86
CA GLN A 125 -3.58 32.15 -20.89
C GLN A 125 -2.11 31.67 -20.74
N ARG A 126 -1.89 30.42 -20.29
CA ARG A 126 -0.57 29.76 -20.39
C ARG A 126 -0.16 29.64 -21.86
N SER A 127 1.11 29.43 -22.21
CA SER A 127 1.49 29.15 -23.61
C SER A 127 1.13 27.71 -24.02
N ASP A 128 0.97 27.45 -25.31
CA ASP A 128 0.68 26.08 -25.79
C ASP A 128 1.84 25.15 -25.47
N ALA A 129 3.08 25.62 -25.63
CA ALA A 129 4.28 24.88 -25.24
C ALA A 129 4.29 24.50 -23.75
N TYR A 130 3.84 25.40 -22.87
CA TYR A 130 3.72 25.09 -21.44
C TYR A 130 2.71 23.97 -21.18
N LEU A 131 1.52 24.03 -21.79
CA LEU A 131 0.49 23.00 -21.63
C LEU A 131 0.96 21.66 -22.21
N PHE A 132 1.61 21.69 -23.36
CA PHE A 132 2.20 20.52 -23.98
C PHE A 132 3.26 19.88 -23.07
N ASP A 133 4.21 20.66 -22.56
CA ASP A 133 5.26 20.15 -21.68
C ASP A 133 4.71 19.56 -20.38
N TYR A 134 3.64 20.16 -19.84
CA TYR A 134 3.00 19.63 -18.64
C TYR A 134 2.33 18.26 -18.88
N ILE A 135 1.82 18.02 -20.09
CA ILE A 135 1.25 16.72 -20.48
C ILE A 135 2.34 15.72 -20.86
N ASP A 136 3.30 16.14 -21.68
CA ASP A 136 4.39 15.30 -22.20
C ASP A 136 5.29 14.80 -21.08
N ASP A 137 5.84 15.71 -20.28
CA ASP A 137 6.67 15.38 -19.12
C ASP A 137 6.63 16.48 -18.05
N PRO A 138 5.68 16.41 -17.09
CA PRO A 138 5.55 17.41 -16.05
C PRO A 138 6.75 17.45 -15.11
N ARG A 139 7.62 16.44 -15.11
CA ARG A 139 8.82 16.39 -14.26
C ARG A 139 9.84 17.46 -14.65
N ARG A 140 9.80 17.94 -15.90
CA ARG A 140 10.59 19.09 -16.38
C ARG A 140 10.27 20.38 -15.62
N LEU A 141 9.00 20.53 -15.25
CA LEU A 141 8.46 21.74 -14.63
C LEU A 141 8.40 21.60 -13.11
N ASN A 142 8.03 20.41 -12.64
CA ASN A 142 7.96 20.07 -11.22
C ASN A 142 8.45 18.64 -11.00
N PRO A 143 9.70 18.44 -10.53
CA PRO A 143 10.24 17.11 -10.24
C PRO A 143 9.42 16.32 -9.19
N ALA A 144 8.67 17.00 -8.32
CA ALA A 144 7.80 16.40 -7.32
C ALA A 144 6.36 16.16 -7.79
N THR A 145 6.07 16.34 -9.08
CA THR A 145 4.73 16.19 -9.66
C THR A 145 4.13 14.81 -9.41
N VAL A 146 2.82 14.79 -9.17
CA VAL A 146 1.99 13.59 -9.15
C VAL A 146 1.52 13.22 -10.56
N MET A 147 1.50 14.18 -11.50
CA MET A 147 1.00 13.93 -12.84
C MET A 147 1.94 12.97 -13.61
N PRO A 148 1.40 11.92 -14.26
CA PRO A 148 2.21 11.02 -15.07
C PRO A 148 2.86 11.74 -16.26
N PRO A 149 4.08 11.35 -16.66
CA PRO A 149 4.73 11.81 -17.89
C PRO A 149 4.15 11.11 -19.12
N TRP A 150 2.97 11.56 -19.54
CA TRP A 150 2.13 10.85 -20.52
C TRP A 150 2.80 10.67 -21.88
N GLY A 151 3.53 11.67 -22.37
CA GLY A 151 4.23 11.57 -23.65
C GLY A 151 5.61 10.94 -23.51
N ALA A 152 6.41 11.39 -22.54
CA ALA A 152 7.76 10.87 -22.33
C ALA A 152 7.79 9.38 -21.95
N HIS A 153 6.71 8.84 -21.36
CA HIS A 153 6.56 7.40 -21.11
C HIS A 153 5.68 6.68 -22.15
N ALA A 154 5.50 7.30 -23.32
CA ALA A 154 4.86 6.74 -24.51
C ALA A 154 3.42 6.24 -24.31
N LEU A 155 2.63 6.91 -23.47
CA LEU A 155 1.19 6.65 -23.36
C LEU A 155 0.40 7.40 -24.43
N TYR A 156 0.90 8.56 -24.85
CA TYR A 156 0.34 9.36 -25.94
C TYR A 156 1.44 9.87 -26.86
N SER A 157 1.14 10.00 -28.15
CA SER A 157 2.03 10.61 -29.13
C SER A 157 2.03 12.14 -28.99
N ALA A 158 3.03 12.80 -29.60
CA ALA A 158 3.07 14.27 -29.63
C ALA A 158 1.80 14.87 -30.25
N ASP A 159 1.25 14.28 -31.31
CA ASP A 159 0.05 14.80 -31.97
C ASP A 159 -1.21 14.58 -31.12
N GLU A 160 -1.31 13.46 -30.41
CA GLU A 160 -2.38 13.24 -29.44
C GLU A 160 -2.31 14.27 -28.29
N ILE A 161 -1.11 14.64 -27.85
CA ILE A 161 -0.93 15.69 -26.84
C ILE A 161 -1.32 17.06 -27.41
N ARG A 162 -1.01 17.35 -28.68
CA ARG A 162 -1.46 18.59 -29.34
C ARG A 162 -2.98 18.68 -29.38
N ASP A 163 -3.67 17.59 -29.69
CA ASP A 163 -5.13 17.50 -29.63
C ASP A 163 -5.65 17.80 -28.22
N MET A 164 -5.02 17.22 -27.17
CA MET A 164 -5.37 17.53 -25.77
C MET A 164 -5.14 19.00 -25.41
N VAL A 165 -4.04 19.61 -25.85
CA VAL A 165 -3.77 21.05 -25.62
C VAL A 165 -4.87 21.89 -26.29
N ALA A 166 -5.26 21.57 -27.53
CA ALA A 166 -6.37 22.24 -28.20
C ALA A 166 -7.68 22.11 -27.42
N PHE A 167 -7.97 20.94 -26.83
CA PHE A 167 -9.12 20.77 -25.94
C PHE A 167 -9.03 21.65 -24.69
N LEU A 168 -7.89 21.65 -23.99
CA LEU A 168 -7.70 22.48 -22.78
C LEU A 168 -7.91 23.97 -23.05
N ARG A 169 -7.60 24.45 -24.27
CA ARG A 169 -7.87 25.84 -24.68
C ARG A 169 -9.34 26.20 -24.73
N THR A 170 -10.21 25.22 -24.98
CA THR A 170 -11.67 25.46 -25.01
C THR A 170 -12.27 25.61 -23.61
N LEU A 171 -11.55 25.14 -22.57
CA LEU A 171 -11.99 25.18 -21.17
C LEU A 171 -11.81 26.57 -20.56
N THR A 172 -12.83 27.44 -20.72
CA THR A 172 -12.79 28.85 -20.30
C THR A 172 -13.80 29.21 -19.21
N SER A 173 -14.64 28.27 -18.80
CA SER A 173 -15.74 28.49 -17.85
C SER A 173 -15.78 27.38 -16.79
N PRO A 174 -16.12 27.69 -15.53
CA PRO A 174 -16.23 26.68 -14.47
C PRO A 174 -17.13 25.50 -14.85
N ALA A 175 -16.83 24.31 -14.33
CA ALA A 175 -17.70 23.16 -14.53
C ALA A 175 -19.07 23.38 -13.88
N ALA A 176 -20.13 23.00 -14.60
CA ALA A 176 -21.50 23.02 -14.08
C ALA A 176 -21.81 21.72 -13.33
N LEU A 177 -21.21 21.53 -12.14
CA LEU A 177 -21.37 20.32 -11.33
C LEU A 177 -22.75 20.33 -10.64
N ARG A 178 -23.65 19.44 -11.06
CA ARG A 178 -25.08 19.47 -10.67
C ARG A 178 -25.37 18.79 -9.34
N GLY A 179 -24.54 17.84 -8.92
CA GLY A 179 -24.80 17.06 -7.70
C GLY A 179 -23.60 16.27 -7.18
N PRO A 180 -23.77 15.52 -6.08
CA PRO A 180 -22.68 14.83 -5.37
C PRO A 180 -21.86 13.81 -6.19
N LEU A 181 -22.42 13.26 -7.28
CA LEU A 181 -21.67 12.35 -8.15
C LEU A 181 -20.70 13.10 -9.06
N GLU A 182 -21.11 14.28 -9.55
CA GLU A 182 -20.31 15.14 -10.40
C GLU A 182 -19.33 16.00 -9.59
N ASP A 183 -19.72 16.42 -8.38
CA ASP A 183 -18.90 17.23 -7.47
C ASP A 183 -18.18 16.36 -6.43
N PRO A 184 -16.86 16.12 -6.57
CA PRO A 184 -16.10 15.31 -5.61
C PRO A 184 -16.06 15.92 -4.20
N GLN A 185 -16.17 17.25 -4.05
CA GLN A 185 -16.21 17.91 -2.74
C GLN A 185 -17.52 17.64 -1.99
N ARG A 186 -18.60 17.36 -2.72
CA ARG A 186 -19.92 17.04 -2.15
C ARG A 186 -20.19 15.54 -2.08
N ARG A 187 -19.32 14.70 -2.63
CA ARG A 187 -19.51 13.25 -2.66
C ARG A 187 -19.38 12.66 -1.25
N ARG A 188 -20.34 11.81 -0.87
CA ARG A 188 -20.31 11.11 0.42
C ARG A 188 -19.06 10.23 0.49
N LYS A 189 -18.22 10.47 1.49
CA LYS A 189 -17.05 9.64 1.79
C LYS A 189 -17.52 8.23 2.20
N PRO A 190 -16.89 7.16 1.71
CA PRO A 190 -17.23 5.81 2.12
C PRO A 190 -17.01 5.64 3.63
N VAL A 191 -17.98 5.01 4.30
CA VAL A 191 -17.87 4.59 5.70
C VAL A 191 -18.10 3.08 5.68
N GLU A 192 -17.20 2.34 6.32
CA GLU A 192 -17.36 0.91 6.55
C GLU A 192 -17.92 0.71 7.95
N ASP A 193 -19.23 0.51 8.03
CA ASP A 193 -20.01 0.35 9.27
C ASP A 193 -20.51 -1.08 9.49
N ARG A 194 -20.18 -1.99 8.57
CA ARG A 194 -20.52 -3.41 8.68
C ARG A 194 -19.73 -4.07 9.81
N ASP A 195 -20.38 -5.02 10.49
CA ASP A 195 -19.69 -5.90 11.43
C ASP A 195 -18.78 -6.86 10.65
N ALA A 196 -17.48 -6.60 10.71
CA ALA A 196 -16.48 -7.41 10.02
C ALA A 196 -16.29 -8.80 10.65
N LEU A 197 -16.81 -9.06 11.86
CA LEU A 197 -16.71 -10.35 12.54
C LEU A 197 -17.97 -11.20 12.36
N ASP A 198 -19.04 -10.66 11.78
CA ASP A 198 -20.24 -11.43 11.45
C ASP A 198 -20.00 -12.26 10.17
N PRO A 199 -20.04 -13.61 10.24
CA PRO A 199 -19.85 -14.46 9.07
C PRO A 199 -20.90 -14.25 7.96
N PHE A 200 -22.10 -13.75 8.28
CA PHE A 200 -23.13 -13.44 7.28
C PHE A 200 -22.84 -12.14 6.51
N VAL A 201 -21.88 -11.34 7.00
CA VAL A 201 -21.51 -10.04 6.44
C VAL A 201 -20.10 -10.07 5.83
N ASN A 202 -19.17 -10.78 6.48
CA ASN A 202 -17.79 -10.96 6.05
C ASN A 202 -17.50 -12.43 5.69
N PRO A 203 -17.53 -12.81 4.40
CA PRO A 203 -17.09 -14.14 3.97
C PRO A 203 -15.64 -14.46 4.37
N GLY A 204 -14.81 -13.43 4.65
CA GLY A 204 -13.47 -13.62 5.15
C GLY A 204 -13.39 -14.27 6.54
N ILE A 205 -14.42 -14.10 7.37
CA ILE A 205 -14.50 -14.74 8.71
C ILE A 205 -14.69 -16.25 8.62
N GLU A 206 -15.33 -16.73 7.56
CA GLU A 206 -15.51 -18.17 7.34
C GLU A 206 -14.17 -18.91 7.16
N ARG A 207 -13.06 -18.19 6.94
CA ARG A 207 -11.71 -18.77 6.91
C ARG A 207 -11.10 -19.02 8.29
N VAL A 208 -11.65 -18.45 9.35
CA VAL A 208 -11.17 -18.64 10.73
C VAL A 208 -11.22 -20.13 11.15
N PRO A 209 -12.35 -20.85 11.00
CA PRO A 209 -12.38 -22.29 11.30
C PRO A 209 -11.41 -23.12 10.45
N ALA A 210 -11.19 -22.76 9.18
CA ALA A 210 -10.23 -23.46 8.32
C ALA A 210 -8.78 -23.27 8.82
N GLY A 211 -8.42 -22.06 9.27
CA GLY A 211 -7.12 -21.80 9.90
C GLY A 211 -6.96 -22.52 11.24
N GLU A 212 -8.02 -22.59 12.05
CA GLU A 212 -8.02 -23.36 13.31
C GLU A 212 -7.84 -24.86 13.06
N ALA A 213 -8.51 -25.42 12.06
CA ALA A 213 -8.35 -26.82 11.67
C ALA A 213 -6.90 -27.12 11.21
N LEU A 214 -6.31 -26.23 10.40
CA LEU A 214 -4.90 -26.34 9.99
C LEU A 214 -3.94 -26.26 11.18
N PHE A 215 -4.26 -25.47 12.20
CA PHE A 215 -3.43 -25.34 13.41
C PHE A 215 -3.36 -26.64 14.23
N VAL A 216 -4.41 -27.47 14.16
CA VAL A 216 -4.53 -28.75 14.88
C VAL A 216 -4.06 -29.93 14.02
N ALA A 217 -4.17 -29.84 12.70
CA ALA A 217 -3.81 -30.91 11.80
C ALA A 217 -2.30 -31.23 11.82
N PRO A 218 -1.90 -32.53 11.83
CA PRO A 218 -0.51 -32.91 11.73
C PRO A 218 0.04 -32.60 10.33
N GLY A 219 1.26 -32.06 10.29
CA GLY A 219 2.01 -31.88 9.06
C GLY A 219 2.70 -33.16 8.59
N PRO A 220 3.47 -33.10 7.48
CA PRO A 220 4.17 -34.24 6.90
C PRO A 220 5.09 -35.03 7.85
N ASN A 221 5.61 -34.43 8.91
CA ASN A 221 6.45 -35.13 9.90
C ASN A 221 5.66 -35.66 11.12
N GLY A 222 4.34 -35.55 11.12
CA GLY A 222 3.45 -35.98 12.21
C GLY A 222 3.20 -34.94 13.30
N GLU A 223 3.94 -33.83 13.33
CA GLU A 223 3.78 -32.75 14.31
C GLU A 223 2.71 -31.72 13.89
N ALA A 224 2.05 -31.10 14.86
CA ALA A 224 1.04 -30.06 14.64
C ALA A 224 1.35 -28.78 15.45
N CYS A 225 0.87 -27.61 15.02
CA CYS A 225 1.12 -26.35 15.73
C CYS A 225 0.60 -26.41 17.17
N ILE A 226 -0.56 -27.05 17.38
CA ILE A 226 -1.20 -27.20 18.70
C ILE A 226 -0.34 -27.98 19.71
N ALA A 227 0.56 -28.87 19.26
CA ALA A 227 1.42 -29.65 20.15
C ALA A 227 2.40 -28.75 20.94
N CYS A 228 2.92 -27.70 20.30
CA CYS A 228 3.80 -26.71 20.93
C CYS A 228 3.02 -25.51 21.49
N HIS A 229 1.83 -25.23 20.96
CA HIS A 229 1.04 -24.04 21.25
C HIS A 229 -0.36 -24.36 21.80
N ALA A 230 -0.43 -25.20 22.84
CA ALA A 230 -1.67 -25.80 23.37
C ALA A 230 -2.82 -24.83 23.73
N ALA A 231 -2.52 -23.55 23.97
CA ALA A 231 -3.53 -22.52 24.26
C ALA A 231 -3.43 -21.35 23.27
N PRO A 232 -3.85 -21.52 22.00
CA PRO A 232 -3.59 -20.54 20.94
C PRO A 232 -4.21 -19.17 21.23
N ARG A 233 -5.43 -19.13 21.78
CA ARG A 233 -6.09 -17.88 22.20
C ARG A 233 -5.28 -17.06 23.21
N LYS A 234 -4.50 -17.72 24.08
CA LYS A 234 -3.62 -17.05 25.05
C LYS A 234 -2.26 -16.73 24.42
N ALA A 235 -1.68 -17.68 23.68
CA ALA A 235 -0.34 -17.57 23.11
C ALA A 235 -0.26 -16.51 22.00
N PHE A 236 -1.31 -16.39 21.18
CA PHE A 236 -1.35 -15.47 20.04
C PHE A 236 -2.27 -14.27 20.26
N ALA A 237 -2.75 -14.06 21.48
CA ALA A 237 -3.65 -12.98 21.86
C ALA A 237 -3.18 -11.59 21.42
N GLU A 238 -1.87 -11.38 21.27
CA GLU A 238 -1.25 -10.12 20.85
C GLU A 238 -0.27 -10.29 19.68
N TRP A 239 0.03 -11.53 19.28
CA TRP A 239 1.22 -11.84 18.49
C TRP A 239 1.20 -11.16 17.12
N ALA A 240 0.10 -11.27 16.38
CA ALA A 240 -0.02 -10.64 15.06
C ALA A 240 0.01 -9.10 15.14
N ALA A 241 -0.44 -8.51 16.25
CA ALA A 241 -0.38 -7.05 16.46
C ALA A 241 1.05 -6.54 16.71
N THR A 242 2.01 -7.42 17.02
CA THR A 242 3.44 -7.08 17.18
C THR A 242 4.28 -7.27 15.92
N LEU A 243 3.66 -7.73 14.84
CA LEU A 243 4.31 -7.98 13.55
C LEU A 243 3.98 -6.87 12.52
N PRO A 244 4.89 -6.61 11.56
CA PRO A 244 6.14 -7.34 11.30
C PRO A 244 7.30 -6.90 12.21
N ARG A 245 8.40 -7.67 12.22
CA ARG A 245 9.62 -7.34 13.00
C ARG A 245 10.91 -7.76 12.28
N TRP A 246 12.04 -7.18 12.65
CA TRP A 246 13.35 -7.60 12.12
C TRP A 246 13.72 -9.02 12.57
N GLU A 247 14.12 -9.89 11.62
CA GLU A 247 14.63 -11.24 11.89
C GLU A 247 16.11 -11.32 11.49
N PRO A 248 17.05 -11.30 12.46
CA PRO A 248 18.48 -11.24 12.17
C PRO A 248 19.00 -12.47 11.41
N ARG A 249 18.39 -13.65 11.58
CA ARG A 249 18.80 -14.87 10.86
C ARG A 249 18.49 -14.82 9.36
N LEU A 250 17.53 -14.00 8.96
CA LEU A 250 17.14 -13.78 7.57
C LEU A 250 17.72 -12.48 6.98
N GLY A 251 18.21 -11.58 7.83
CA GLY A 251 18.68 -10.26 7.41
C GLY A 251 17.57 -9.39 6.80
N LYS A 252 16.31 -9.60 7.21
CA LYS A 252 15.16 -8.82 6.72
C LYS A 252 14.01 -8.78 7.73
N VAL A 253 13.02 -7.94 7.43
CA VAL A 253 11.77 -7.86 8.18
C VAL A 253 10.88 -9.05 7.84
N LEU A 254 10.31 -9.69 8.87
CA LEU A 254 9.43 -10.84 8.78
C LEU A 254 8.00 -10.46 9.23
N GLY A 255 7.03 -10.68 8.35
CA GLY A 255 5.58 -10.55 8.62
C GLY A 255 4.93 -11.86 9.02
N VAL A 256 3.62 -11.85 9.27
CA VAL A 256 2.85 -13.03 9.73
C VAL A 256 2.88 -14.15 8.71
N GLU A 257 2.55 -13.88 7.46
CA GLU A 257 2.43 -14.87 6.38
C GLU A 257 3.76 -15.57 6.11
N GLU A 258 4.85 -14.81 6.12
CA GLU A 258 6.19 -15.37 5.92
C GLU A 258 6.64 -16.18 7.14
N PHE A 259 6.32 -15.71 8.36
CA PHE A 259 6.59 -16.48 9.58
C PHE A 259 5.88 -17.84 9.54
N VAL A 260 4.60 -17.86 9.15
CA VAL A 260 3.80 -19.09 9.03
C VAL A 260 4.50 -20.10 8.12
N PHE A 261 4.91 -19.68 6.92
CA PHE A 261 5.65 -20.56 6.00
C PHE A 261 6.91 -21.12 6.66
N ARG A 262 7.77 -20.22 7.17
CA ARG A 262 9.11 -20.60 7.66
C ARG A 262 9.04 -21.48 8.90
N HIS A 263 8.11 -21.18 9.80
CA HIS A 263 7.96 -21.91 11.05
C HIS A 263 7.32 -23.28 10.82
N ALA A 264 6.24 -23.37 10.02
CA ALA A 264 5.62 -24.63 9.67
C ALA A 264 6.61 -25.55 8.94
N ARG A 265 7.38 -25.02 8.01
CA ARG A 265 8.39 -25.80 7.28
C ARG A 265 9.44 -26.41 8.18
N ALA A 266 9.92 -25.66 9.18
CA ALA A 266 10.96 -26.13 10.10
C ALA A 266 10.45 -27.07 11.20
N THR A 267 9.16 -27.04 11.53
CA THR A 267 8.62 -27.75 12.72
C THR A 267 7.67 -28.88 12.38
N THR A 268 6.78 -28.70 11.40
CA THR A 268 5.79 -29.70 10.97
C THR A 268 6.13 -30.30 9.60
N GLY A 269 7.14 -29.75 8.92
CA GLY A 269 7.50 -30.10 7.54
C GLY A 269 6.53 -29.57 6.48
N ALA A 270 5.42 -28.95 6.89
CA ALA A 270 4.39 -28.46 5.97
C ALA A 270 4.90 -27.24 5.18
N ARG A 271 4.51 -27.15 3.90
CA ARG A 271 4.90 -26.06 3.01
C ARG A 271 3.69 -25.19 2.67
N TYR A 272 3.39 -24.23 3.53
CA TYR A 272 2.31 -23.26 3.32
C TYR A 272 2.84 -21.99 2.66
N ALA A 273 3.03 -22.03 1.33
CA ALA A 273 3.58 -20.90 0.57
C ALA A 273 2.73 -19.63 0.74
N MET A 274 3.38 -18.47 0.82
CA MET A 274 2.72 -17.17 0.94
C MET A 274 1.75 -16.93 -0.23
N GLY A 275 0.55 -16.47 0.08
CA GLY A 275 -0.54 -16.30 -0.88
C GLY A 275 -1.27 -17.60 -1.25
N GLY A 276 -0.77 -18.76 -0.81
CA GLY A 276 -1.49 -20.04 -0.87
C GLY A 276 -2.64 -20.10 0.13
N GLU A 277 -3.63 -20.94 -0.14
CA GLU A 277 -4.87 -21.01 0.65
C GLU A 277 -4.61 -21.33 2.13
N GLU A 278 -3.76 -22.31 2.41
CA GLU A 278 -3.43 -22.71 3.78
C GLU A 278 -2.73 -21.60 4.56
N ASN A 279 -1.82 -20.87 3.90
CA ASN A 279 -1.12 -19.74 4.50
C ASN A 279 -2.10 -18.59 4.81
N VAL A 280 -2.99 -18.27 3.86
CA VAL A 280 -4.02 -17.24 4.05
C VAL A 280 -4.98 -17.62 5.18
N ASN A 281 -5.45 -18.85 5.23
CA ASN A 281 -6.35 -19.33 6.30
C ASN A 281 -5.66 -19.24 7.68
N LEU A 282 -4.40 -19.69 7.80
CA LEU A 282 -3.62 -19.54 9.04
C LEU A 282 -3.37 -18.09 9.40
N SER A 283 -3.03 -17.22 8.44
CA SER A 283 -2.86 -15.79 8.68
C SER A 283 -4.15 -15.15 9.22
N VAL A 284 -5.29 -15.45 8.61
CA VAL A 284 -6.61 -14.98 9.07
C VAL A 284 -6.89 -15.42 10.50
N TYR A 285 -6.68 -16.70 10.82
CA TYR A 285 -6.85 -17.22 12.18
C TYR A 285 -5.95 -16.50 13.20
N LEU A 286 -4.66 -16.36 12.89
CA LEU A 286 -3.69 -15.73 13.80
C LEU A 286 -3.96 -14.23 14.01
N HIS A 287 -4.43 -13.52 12.97
CA HIS A 287 -4.88 -12.14 13.10
C HIS A 287 -6.19 -12.03 13.88
N PHE A 288 -7.14 -12.94 13.65
CA PHE A 288 -8.40 -13.02 14.41
C PHE A 288 -8.15 -13.18 15.92
N LEU A 289 -7.19 -14.02 16.31
CA LEU A 289 -6.80 -14.20 17.73
C LEU A 289 -6.25 -12.92 18.38
N ALA A 290 -5.68 -12.02 17.58
CA ALA A 290 -5.13 -10.74 18.03
C ALA A 290 -6.03 -9.54 17.75
N ASN A 291 -7.24 -9.75 17.21
CA ASN A 291 -8.18 -8.68 16.88
C ASN A 291 -8.51 -7.83 18.12
N GLY A 292 -8.59 -6.52 17.92
CA GLY A 292 -8.82 -5.53 18.97
C GLY A 292 -7.57 -5.15 19.77
N ARG A 293 -6.45 -5.88 19.64
CA ARG A 293 -5.21 -5.49 20.33
C ARG A 293 -4.54 -4.29 19.66
N PRO A 294 -3.91 -3.40 20.42
CA PRO A 294 -3.20 -2.28 19.83
C PRO A 294 -1.96 -2.77 19.09
N ILE A 295 -1.76 -2.25 17.89
CA ILE A 295 -0.57 -2.46 17.06
C ILE A 295 0.66 -1.95 17.81
N ARG A 296 1.69 -2.81 17.90
CA ARG A 296 2.95 -2.59 18.64
C ARG A 296 4.14 -3.21 17.93
N VAL A 297 4.48 -2.71 16.73
CA VAL A 297 5.67 -3.17 16.00
C VAL A 297 6.95 -2.68 16.64
N ASP A 298 8.00 -3.51 16.65
CA ASP A 298 9.29 -3.15 17.24
C ASP A 298 10.23 -2.49 16.22
N THR A 299 10.59 -1.24 16.49
CA THR A 299 11.55 -0.45 15.70
C THR A 299 12.78 -0.02 16.53
N SER A 300 13.01 -0.65 17.68
CA SER A 300 14.02 -0.23 18.67
C SER A 300 15.44 -0.70 18.35
N SER A 301 15.62 -1.75 17.54
CA SER A 301 16.94 -2.23 17.14
C SER A 301 17.53 -1.39 15.99
N ALA A 302 18.86 -1.32 15.90
CA ALA A 302 19.52 -0.60 14.81
C ALA A 302 19.15 -1.14 13.41
N PRO A 303 19.09 -2.47 13.18
CA PRO A 303 18.61 -3.02 11.91
C PRO A 303 17.13 -2.72 11.64
N ALA A 304 16.25 -2.73 12.66
CA ALA A 304 14.85 -2.36 12.46
C ALA A 304 14.70 -0.88 12.06
N ARG A 305 15.52 0.02 12.61
CA ARG A 305 15.57 1.43 12.16
C ARG A 305 16.07 1.59 10.73
N GLU A 306 17.01 0.75 10.29
CA GLU A 306 17.45 0.75 8.88
C GLU A 306 16.33 0.24 7.97
N ALA A 307 15.66 -0.84 8.34
CA ALA A 307 14.50 -1.32 7.60
C ALA A 307 13.36 -0.28 7.53
N MET A 308 13.15 0.50 8.59
CA MET A 308 12.22 1.64 8.59
C MET A 308 12.61 2.71 7.57
N ARG A 309 13.89 3.10 7.51
CA ARG A 309 14.39 4.06 6.50
C ARG A 309 14.25 3.52 5.08
N ALA A 310 14.56 2.24 4.88
CA ALA A 310 14.36 1.58 3.61
C ALA A 310 12.87 1.57 3.21
N GLY A 311 11.97 1.24 4.15
CA GLY A 311 10.52 1.27 3.95
C GLY A 311 9.99 2.66 3.59
N GLU A 312 10.46 3.72 4.25
CA GLU A 312 10.11 5.10 3.89
C GLU A 312 10.63 5.46 2.48
N SER A 313 11.87 5.09 2.16
CA SER A 313 12.45 5.31 0.84
C SER A 313 11.62 4.63 -0.25
N LEU A 314 11.19 3.39 -0.02
CA LEU A 314 10.31 2.64 -0.92
C LEU A 314 8.93 3.31 -1.05
N TYR A 315 8.33 3.75 0.06
CA TYR A 315 7.05 4.46 0.07
C TYR A 315 7.04 5.73 -0.80
N ARG A 316 8.20 6.40 -0.90
CA ARG A 316 8.40 7.61 -1.71
C ARG A 316 8.94 7.33 -3.12
N THR A 317 9.32 6.09 -3.42
CA THR A 317 9.89 5.73 -4.73
C THR A 317 8.82 5.75 -5.81
N LYS A 318 9.10 6.47 -6.90
CA LYS A 318 8.26 6.48 -8.10
C LYS A 318 8.54 5.23 -8.93
N ILE A 319 7.50 4.44 -9.21
CA ILE A 319 7.58 3.16 -9.92
C ILE A 319 6.61 3.12 -11.11
N GLY A 320 6.91 2.22 -12.05
CA GLY A 320 6.07 1.88 -13.18
C GLY A 320 5.99 2.95 -14.27
N GLN A 321 5.31 2.58 -15.37
CA GLN A 321 5.12 3.47 -16.52
C GLN A 321 4.37 4.76 -16.13
N LEU A 322 3.47 4.71 -15.14
CA LEU A 322 2.73 5.89 -14.69
C LEU A 322 3.53 6.76 -13.69
N ASN A 323 4.70 6.31 -13.25
CA ASN A 323 5.64 7.06 -12.41
C ASN A 323 4.99 7.59 -11.12
N PHE A 324 4.29 6.72 -10.39
CA PHE A 324 3.68 7.04 -9.09
C PHE A 324 4.44 6.38 -7.95
N SER A 325 4.36 7.00 -6.77
CA SER A 325 4.78 6.43 -5.49
C SER A 325 3.57 6.24 -4.58
N CYS A 326 3.70 5.43 -3.53
CA CYS A 326 2.64 5.29 -2.52
C CYS A 326 2.27 6.65 -1.92
N SER A 327 3.28 7.49 -1.66
CA SER A 327 3.13 8.84 -1.11
C SER A 327 2.25 9.76 -1.98
N ASP A 328 2.23 9.58 -3.29
CA ASP A 328 1.45 10.44 -4.18
C ASP A 328 -0.06 10.30 -3.99
N CYS A 329 -0.51 9.10 -3.62
CA CYS A 329 -1.91 8.79 -3.40
C CYS A 329 -2.29 8.74 -1.93
N HIS A 330 -1.35 8.42 -1.03
CA HIS A 330 -1.64 8.12 0.38
C HIS A 330 -1.08 9.13 1.39
N ASP A 331 -0.35 10.16 0.96
CA ASP A 331 -0.01 11.30 1.85
C ASP A 331 -1.14 12.34 1.88
N ALA A 332 -1.44 12.85 3.08
CA ALA A 332 -2.45 13.90 3.32
C ALA A 332 -2.21 15.18 2.50
N GLY A 333 -0.95 15.54 2.23
CA GLY A 333 -0.59 16.71 1.43
C GLY A 333 -0.70 16.51 -0.09
N LYS A 334 -1.05 15.30 -0.56
CA LYS A 334 -1.12 14.96 -1.98
C LYS A 334 -2.50 14.41 -2.34
N GLY A 335 -2.60 13.09 -2.55
CA GLY A 335 -3.82 12.41 -2.99
C GLY A 335 -4.69 11.83 -1.89
N ALA A 336 -4.20 11.72 -0.64
CA ALA A 336 -5.02 11.10 0.39
C ALA A 336 -6.24 11.96 0.73
N ASN A 337 -7.31 11.28 1.16
CA ASN A 337 -8.60 11.86 1.51
C ASN A 337 -9.29 12.59 0.35
N LYS A 338 -8.92 12.25 -0.89
CA LYS A 338 -9.47 12.74 -2.15
C LYS A 338 -9.99 11.59 -3.02
N TRP A 339 -10.69 11.93 -4.07
CA TRP A 339 -11.26 11.03 -5.04
C TRP A 339 -10.34 10.85 -6.25
N ILE A 340 -10.10 9.59 -6.62
CA ILE A 340 -9.62 9.22 -7.94
C ILE A 340 -10.74 8.49 -8.68
N ARG A 341 -11.37 9.18 -9.65
CA ARG A 341 -12.71 8.84 -10.14
C ARG A 341 -13.69 8.62 -8.96
N GLY A 342 -14.42 7.51 -8.96
CA GLY A 342 -15.33 7.10 -7.87
C GLY A 342 -14.64 6.40 -6.69
N GLN A 343 -13.32 6.30 -6.64
CA GLN A 343 -12.60 5.67 -5.53
C GLN A 343 -12.08 6.73 -4.56
N TYR A 344 -12.41 6.59 -3.27
CA TYR A 344 -11.88 7.46 -2.21
C TYR A 344 -10.54 6.92 -1.73
N LEU A 345 -9.49 7.75 -1.78
CA LEU A 345 -8.16 7.40 -1.31
C LEU A 345 -8.08 7.64 0.19
N GLY A 346 -7.78 6.61 0.97
CA GLY A 346 -7.45 6.79 2.39
C GLY A 346 -5.98 7.15 2.60
N GLU A 347 -5.67 7.78 3.73
CA GLU A 347 -4.30 8.10 4.15
C GLU A 347 -3.50 6.87 4.61
N SER A 348 -2.18 6.97 4.77
CA SER A 348 -1.32 5.84 5.17
C SER A 348 -1.62 5.27 6.56
N ARG A 349 -1.89 6.14 7.55
CA ARG A 349 -2.20 5.74 8.93
C ARG A 349 -3.54 4.99 8.97
N GLY A 350 -3.55 3.81 9.61
CA GLY A 350 -4.73 2.95 9.66
C GLY A 350 -4.98 2.11 8.40
N GLN A 351 -4.13 2.18 7.37
CA GLN A 351 -4.34 1.32 6.19
C GLN A 351 -3.87 -0.12 6.37
N LEU A 352 -3.04 -0.38 7.36
CA LEU A 352 -2.51 -1.73 7.61
C LEU A 352 -3.16 -2.42 8.82
N ASP A 353 -4.07 -1.75 9.52
CA ASP A 353 -4.70 -2.31 10.73
C ASP A 353 -5.71 -3.43 10.43
N HIS A 354 -6.18 -3.53 9.19
CA HIS A 354 -7.31 -4.36 8.81
C HIS A 354 -6.97 -5.51 7.87
N TYR A 355 -5.67 -5.70 7.57
CA TYR A 355 -5.18 -6.83 6.79
C TYR A 355 -4.89 -8.04 7.70
N PRO A 356 -5.20 -9.28 7.27
CA PRO A 356 -5.83 -9.66 6.00
C PRO A 356 -7.29 -9.20 5.87
N ALA A 357 -7.72 -8.81 4.66
CA ALA A 357 -9.05 -8.27 4.42
C ALA A 357 -9.76 -8.96 3.25
N TRP A 358 -11.05 -9.24 3.41
CA TRP A 358 -11.95 -9.62 2.33
C TRP A 358 -12.16 -8.44 1.38
N ARG A 359 -11.80 -8.63 0.10
CA ARG A 359 -11.93 -7.64 -0.96
C ARG A 359 -13.23 -7.84 -1.71
N THR A 360 -14.25 -7.02 -1.45
CA THR A 360 -15.57 -7.19 -2.08
C THR A 360 -15.51 -7.04 -3.60
N SER A 361 -14.60 -6.21 -4.12
CA SER A 361 -14.40 -6.06 -5.58
C SER A 361 -13.78 -7.28 -6.26
N ARG A 362 -13.24 -8.23 -5.48
CA ARG A 362 -12.47 -9.38 -5.98
C ARG A 362 -12.99 -10.72 -5.49
N ASN A 363 -13.90 -10.71 -4.50
CA ASN A 363 -14.46 -11.91 -3.90
C ASN A 363 -13.36 -12.86 -3.35
N GLU A 364 -12.32 -12.29 -2.72
CA GLU A 364 -11.19 -13.02 -2.15
C GLU A 364 -10.55 -12.27 -0.98
N ILE A 365 -9.85 -13.00 -0.09
CA ILE A 365 -9.02 -12.39 0.97
C ILE A 365 -7.69 -11.95 0.39
N TRP A 366 -7.26 -10.75 0.74
CA TRP A 366 -5.92 -10.25 0.50
C TRP A 366 -5.19 -10.08 1.82
N ASP A 367 -3.99 -10.66 1.92
CA ASP A 367 -2.97 -10.20 2.84
C ASP A 367 -2.34 -8.88 2.34
N ILE A 368 -1.47 -8.30 3.17
CA ILE A 368 -0.82 -7.01 2.85
C ILE A 368 0.18 -7.12 1.68
N ARG A 369 0.84 -8.25 1.48
CA ARG A 369 1.77 -8.46 0.35
C ARG A 369 1.03 -8.46 -0.97
N LYS A 370 -0.10 -9.18 -1.03
CA LYS A 370 -0.99 -9.16 -2.20
C LYS A 370 -1.49 -7.75 -2.50
N ARG A 371 -1.80 -6.94 -1.47
CA ARG A 371 -2.16 -5.53 -1.65
C ARG A 371 -1.02 -4.72 -2.27
N PHE A 372 0.22 -4.83 -1.79
CA PHE A 372 1.36 -4.11 -2.37
C PHE A 372 1.59 -4.49 -3.83
N GLN A 373 1.56 -5.79 -4.13
CA GLN A 373 1.67 -6.30 -5.49
C GLN A 373 0.59 -5.72 -6.41
N TRP A 374 -0.66 -5.62 -5.94
CA TRP A 374 -1.73 -4.97 -6.71
C TRP A 374 -1.56 -3.47 -6.87
N CYS A 375 -1.01 -2.76 -5.89
CA CYS A 375 -0.66 -1.35 -6.04
C CYS A 375 0.36 -1.14 -7.18
N ASN A 376 1.39 -1.99 -7.25
CA ASN A 376 2.38 -1.96 -8.33
C ASN A 376 1.73 -2.12 -9.72
N LEU A 377 0.79 -3.06 -9.88
CA LEU A 377 0.12 -3.26 -11.16
C LEU A 377 -0.73 -2.05 -11.59
N GLN A 378 -1.43 -1.40 -10.65
CA GLN A 378 -2.26 -0.24 -10.98
C GLN A 378 -1.44 0.92 -11.55
N VAL A 379 -0.15 1.00 -11.17
CA VAL A 379 0.78 2.02 -11.66
C VAL A 379 1.67 1.51 -12.80
N ARG A 380 1.35 0.33 -13.36
CA ARG A 380 2.10 -0.32 -14.43
C ARG A 380 3.56 -0.55 -14.04
N ALA A 381 3.79 -1.13 -12.87
CA ALA A 381 5.08 -1.53 -12.35
C ALA A 381 5.16 -3.05 -12.19
N ASN A 382 6.38 -3.57 -12.31
CA ASN A 382 6.71 -4.95 -11.99
C ASN A 382 6.45 -5.22 -10.49
N ASP A 383 5.76 -6.32 -10.19
CA ASP A 383 5.59 -6.80 -8.82
C ASP A 383 6.75 -7.72 -8.40
N LEU A 384 6.93 -7.85 -7.08
CA LEU A 384 7.95 -8.70 -6.48
C LEU A 384 7.29 -9.94 -5.86
N PRO A 385 8.06 -11.02 -5.60
CA PRO A 385 7.54 -12.12 -4.79
C PRO A 385 7.12 -11.62 -3.40
N PRO A 386 6.12 -12.26 -2.76
CA PRO A 386 5.55 -11.78 -1.49
C PRO A 386 6.54 -11.79 -0.33
N ASP A 387 7.62 -12.57 -0.41
CA ASP A 387 8.70 -12.63 0.58
C ASP A 387 9.88 -11.70 0.25
N ALA A 388 9.75 -10.83 -0.75
CA ALA A 388 10.78 -9.85 -1.09
C ALA A 388 11.09 -8.91 0.10
N PRO A 389 12.37 -8.63 0.39
CA PRO A 389 12.75 -7.78 1.54
C PRO A 389 12.17 -6.37 1.44
N GLU A 390 11.94 -5.85 0.23
CA GLU A 390 11.31 -4.55 -0.01
C GLU A 390 9.91 -4.48 0.58
N TYR A 391 9.10 -5.53 0.41
CA TYR A 391 7.77 -5.55 0.99
C TYR A 391 7.84 -5.63 2.52
N GLY A 392 8.76 -6.42 3.08
CA GLY A 392 9.03 -6.46 4.53
C GLY A 392 9.30 -5.07 5.11
N ALA A 393 10.25 -4.34 4.53
CA ALA A 393 10.58 -2.98 4.94
C ALA A 393 9.37 -2.03 4.81
N LEU A 394 8.63 -2.11 3.70
CA LEU A 394 7.44 -1.28 3.46
C LEU A 394 6.33 -1.53 4.48
N GLU A 395 6.07 -2.79 4.83
CA GLU A 395 5.07 -3.14 5.84
C GLU A 395 5.47 -2.64 7.22
N LEU A 396 6.73 -2.79 7.63
CA LEU A 396 7.20 -2.26 8.92
C LEU A 396 6.98 -0.75 9.00
N PHE A 397 7.38 -0.01 7.95
CA PHE A 397 7.20 1.43 7.88
C PHE A 397 5.73 1.85 7.97
N LEU A 398 4.84 1.20 7.21
CA LEU A 398 3.42 1.54 7.20
C LEU A 398 2.69 1.10 8.48
N LYS A 399 3.04 -0.06 9.05
CA LYS A 399 2.45 -0.55 10.31
C LYS A 399 2.92 0.29 11.50
N ALA A 400 4.15 0.79 11.48
CA ALA A 400 4.66 1.74 12.48
C ALA A 400 3.90 3.08 12.48
N GLN A 401 3.35 3.53 11.35
CA GLN A 401 2.47 4.70 11.32
C GLN A 401 1.12 4.44 12.00
N SER A 402 0.76 3.18 12.22
CA SER A 402 -0.49 2.74 12.83
C SER A 402 -0.31 2.28 14.29
N GLN A 403 0.83 2.58 14.92
CA GLN A 403 1.09 2.24 16.33
C GLN A 403 -0.04 2.73 17.23
N GLY A 404 -0.46 1.86 18.16
CA GLY A 404 -1.54 2.11 19.12
C GLY A 404 -2.96 1.95 18.56
N LEU A 405 -3.16 1.94 17.24
CA LEU A 405 -4.49 1.64 16.68
C LEU A 405 -4.85 0.17 16.93
N PRO A 406 -6.13 -0.16 17.15
CA PRO A 406 -6.56 -1.54 17.28
C PRO A 406 -6.38 -2.29 15.96
N LEU A 407 -5.78 -3.48 16.01
CA LEU A 407 -5.78 -4.41 14.89
C LEU A 407 -7.23 -4.86 14.63
N ALA A 408 -7.74 -4.58 13.44
CA ALA A 408 -9.11 -4.88 13.04
C ALA A 408 -9.10 -5.93 11.92
N ALA A 409 -8.51 -7.10 12.14
CA ALA A 409 -8.34 -8.14 11.13
C ALA A 409 -8.88 -9.52 11.61
N PRO A 410 -9.51 -10.33 10.73
CA PRO A 410 -9.81 -10.01 9.34
C PRO A 410 -10.89 -8.92 9.20
N ASN A 411 -10.84 -8.16 8.11
CA ASN A 411 -11.82 -7.09 7.85
C ASN A 411 -12.47 -7.19 6.47
N ILE A 412 -13.42 -6.30 6.18
CA ILE A 412 -14.02 -6.13 4.85
C ILE A 412 -13.55 -4.81 4.25
N ARG A 413 -13.10 -4.81 3.00
CA ARG A 413 -12.82 -3.60 2.22
C ARG A 413 -13.24 -3.79 0.77
N HIS A 414 -13.52 -2.69 0.08
CA HIS A 414 -13.82 -2.73 -1.36
C HIS A 414 -12.60 -3.12 -2.18
#